data_AF-A0A1A9G202-F1
#
_entry.id   AF-A0A1A9G202-F1
#
_cell.length_a   1.000
_cell.length_b   1.000
_cell.length_c   1.000
_cell.angle_alpha   90.00
_cell.angle_beta   90.00
_cell.angle_gamma   90.00
#
_symmetry.space_group_name_H-M   'P 1'
#
loop_
_entity.id
_entity.type
_entity.pdbx_description
1 polymer ?
#
loop_
_entity_poly.entity_id
_entity_poly.type
_entity_poly.pdbx_seq_one_letter_code
_entity_poly.pdbx_strand_id
1 'polypeptide(L)'
;MDETFYVTLTGPAKVNGVREPAGKSVPVTLTVALQLAASGVINADEVTASATPVVDVATIIAERDAHWSTALDHYQTMAEDQQADAIATLKADHLAEVQALEKRAADAEVEAGTLRNRIAELEAATANTPGAKGAAKKA
;
A
#
# COMPACT_ATOMS: atom_id res chain seq x y z
N MET A 1 -13.23 24.65 -29.20
CA MET A 1 -12.95 26.00 -29.72
C MET A 1 -11.73 25.83 -30.60
N ASP A 2 -11.83 26.19 -31.87
CA ASP A 2 -10.69 26.04 -32.78
C ASP A 2 -9.69 27.17 -32.48
N GLU A 3 -8.51 26.78 -32.00
CA GLU A 3 -7.44 27.72 -31.71
C GLU A 3 -6.90 28.28 -33.02
N THR A 4 -6.89 29.60 -33.14
CA THR A 4 -6.36 30.32 -34.30
C THR A 4 -5.02 30.95 -33.98
N PHE A 5 -4.07 30.84 -34.90
CA PHE A 5 -2.78 31.51 -34.82
C PHE A 5 -2.52 32.35 -36.07
N TYR A 6 -1.64 33.34 -35.94
CA TYR A 6 -1.31 34.24 -37.05
C TYR A 6 -0.21 33.63 -37.92
N VAL A 7 -0.43 33.59 -39.23
CA VAL A 7 0.56 33.16 -40.23
C VAL A 7 0.82 34.30 -41.20
N THR A 8 2.05 34.41 -41.71
CA THR A 8 2.41 35.45 -42.68
C THR A 8 2.34 34.91 -44.09
N LEU A 9 1.50 35.53 -44.94
CA LEU A 9 1.32 35.09 -46.31
C LEU A 9 2.55 35.41 -47.17
N THR A 10 3.14 34.41 -47.82
CA THR A 10 4.23 34.57 -48.80
C THR A 10 3.70 34.88 -50.21
N GLY A 11 2.39 34.72 -50.44
CA GLY A 11 1.70 35.00 -51.69
C GLY A 11 0.24 35.44 -51.46
N PRO A 12 -0.48 35.89 -52.50
CA PRO A 12 -1.89 36.24 -52.36
C PRO A 12 -2.77 35.00 -52.18
N ALA A 13 -3.47 34.89 -51.05
CA ALA A 13 -4.39 33.78 -50.74
C ALA A 13 -5.80 34.29 -50.45
N LYS A 14 -6.79 33.39 -50.60
CA LYS A 14 -8.10 33.58 -49.98
C LYS A 14 -8.09 32.96 -48.59
N VAL A 15 -8.35 33.77 -47.58
CA VAL A 15 -8.50 33.33 -46.18
C VAL A 15 -9.86 33.79 -45.70
N ASN A 16 -10.67 32.88 -45.15
CA ASN A 16 -12.03 33.16 -44.67
C ASN A 16 -12.91 33.90 -45.71
N GLY A 17 -12.75 33.57 -46.99
CA GLY A 17 -13.52 34.17 -48.10
C GLY A 17 -13.00 35.52 -48.60
N VAL A 18 -12.03 36.14 -47.93
CA VAL A 18 -11.42 37.42 -48.34
C VAL A 18 -10.07 37.16 -49.00
N ARG A 19 -9.78 37.85 -50.10
CA ARG A 19 -8.46 37.77 -50.76
C ARG A 19 -7.49 38.73 -50.10
N GLU A 20 -6.44 38.18 -49.51
CA GLU A 20 -5.43 38.91 -48.77
C GLU A 20 -4.13 39.02 -49.58
N PRO A 21 -3.42 40.16 -49.50
CA PRO A 21 -2.16 40.34 -50.21
C PRO A 21 -1.01 39.59 -49.52
N ALA A 22 0.05 39.32 -50.29
CA ALA A 22 1.30 38.81 -49.73
C ALA A 22 1.89 39.79 -48.69
N GLY A 23 2.59 39.27 -47.70
CA GLY A 23 3.18 40.00 -46.58
C GLY A 23 2.21 40.33 -45.44
N LYS A 24 0.90 40.08 -45.60
CA LYS A 24 -0.07 40.28 -44.52
C LYS A 24 -0.10 39.07 -43.58
N SER A 25 -0.13 39.32 -42.27
CA SER A 25 -0.38 38.28 -41.28
C SER A 25 -1.88 38.13 -41.03
N VAL A 26 -2.38 36.89 -41.08
CA VAL A 26 -3.82 36.58 -40.99
C VAL A 26 -4.06 35.48 -39.95
N PRO A 27 -5.09 35.59 -39.09
CA PRO A 27 -5.43 34.53 -38.15
C PRO A 27 -6.10 33.35 -38.87
N VAL A 28 -5.57 32.15 -38.68
CA VAL A 28 -6.04 30.91 -39.30
C VAL A 28 -6.06 29.79 -38.27
N THR A 29 -6.90 28.78 -38.48
CA THR A 29 -6.82 27.53 -37.73
C THR A 29 -5.67 26.67 -38.26
N LEU A 30 -5.24 25.67 -37.48
CA LEU A 30 -4.17 24.75 -37.90
C LEU A 30 -4.46 24.05 -39.23
N THR A 31 -5.72 23.65 -39.45
CA THR A 31 -6.13 23.01 -40.71
C THR A 31 -5.98 23.95 -41.90
N VAL A 32 -6.37 25.22 -41.74
CA VAL A 32 -6.23 26.24 -42.79
C VAL A 32 -4.76 26.59 -43.02
N ALA A 33 -3.96 26.70 -41.96
CA ALA A 33 -2.51 26.91 -42.07
C ALA A 33 -1.84 25.77 -42.86
N LEU A 34 -2.19 24.51 -42.58
CA LEU A 34 -1.65 23.36 -43.32
C LEU A 34 -2.03 23.39 -44.80
N GLN A 35 -3.27 23.76 -45.12
CA GLN A 35 -3.72 23.93 -46.51
C GLN A 35 -2.97 25.07 -47.23
N LEU A 36 -2.76 26.20 -46.54
CA LEU A 36 -1.99 27.33 -47.07
C LEU A 36 -0.53 26.93 -47.31
N ALA A 37 0.08 26.18 -46.40
CA ALA A 37 1.44 25.67 -46.55
C ALA A 37 1.53 24.68 -47.72
N ALA A 38 0.57 23.76 -47.86
CA ALA A 38 0.50 22.84 -48.99
C ALA A 38 0.33 23.57 -50.34
N SER A 39 -0.35 24.72 -50.33
CA SER A 39 -0.47 25.59 -51.51
C SER A 39 0.74 26.50 -51.75
N GLY A 40 1.74 26.48 -50.86
CA GLY A 40 2.96 27.29 -50.95
C GLY A 40 2.78 28.77 -50.60
N VAL A 41 1.64 29.14 -49.99
CA VAL A 41 1.29 30.54 -49.69
C VAL A 41 1.71 30.98 -48.29
N ILE A 42 2.27 30.07 -47.49
CA ILE A 42 2.99 30.37 -46.24
C ILE A 42 4.22 29.47 -46.13
N ASN A 43 5.17 29.82 -45.27
CA ASN A 43 6.30 28.95 -44.94
C ASN A 43 5.82 27.77 -44.07
N ALA A 44 6.12 26.53 -44.47
CA ALA A 44 5.72 25.33 -43.73
C ALA A 44 6.29 25.28 -42.30
N ASP A 45 7.45 25.91 -42.07
CA ASP A 45 8.10 26.01 -40.77
C ASP A 45 7.28 26.85 -39.75
N GLU A 46 6.45 27.79 -40.22
CA GLU A 46 5.56 28.57 -39.36
C GLU A 46 4.39 27.71 -38.84
N VAL A 47 3.99 26.68 -39.58
CA VAL A 47 2.92 25.75 -39.20
C VAL A 47 3.43 24.74 -38.17
N THR A 48 4.63 24.21 -38.36
CA THR A 48 5.22 23.22 -37.44
C THR A 48 5.53 23.81 -36.07
N ALA A 49 6.00 25.07 -36.02
CA ALA A 49 6.22 25.80 -34.76
C ALA A 49 4.92 26.02 -33.95
N SER A 50 3.79 26.14 -34.63
CA SER A 50 2.47 26.35 -34.01
C SER A 50 1.72 25.05 -33.70
N ALA A 51 2.15 23.91 -34.28
CA ALA A 51 1.49 22.62 -34.18
C ALA A 51 2.00 21.74 -33.03
N THR A 52 3.14 22.08 -32.40
CA THR A 52 3.65 21.31 -31.28
C THR A 52 3.05 21.82 -29.97
N PRO A 53 2.18 21.04 -29.27
CA PRO A 53 1.93 21.33 -27.88
C PRO A 53 3.27 21.24 -27.16
N VAL A 54 3.70 22.33 -26.53
CA VAL A 54 4.86 22.31 -25.64
C VAL A 54 4.46 21.46 -24.44
N VAL A 55 4.77 20.17 -24.51
CA VAL A 55 4.61 19.27 -23.37
C VAL A 55 5.63 19.71 -22.33
N ASP A 56 5.15 20.29 -21.24
CA ASP A 56 5.99 20.63 -20.11
C ASP A 56 6.37 19.36 -19.33
N VAL A 57 7.42 18.71 -19.82
CA VAL A 57 7.97 17.49 -19.25
C VAL A 57 8.39 17.70 -17.78
N ALA A 58 8.81 18.92 -17.40
CA ALA A 58 9.20 19.21 -16.03
C ALA A 58 8.00 19.17 -15.08
N THR A 59 6.87 19.76 -15.49
CA THR A 59 5.62 19.69 -14.72
C THR A 59 5.12 18.25 -14.60
N ILE A 60 5.14 17.47 -15.69
CA ILE A 60 4.73 16.05 -15.66
C ILE A 60 5.61 15.22 -14.70
N ILE A 61 6.92 15.45 -14.70
CA ILE A 61 7.84 14.75 -13.78
C ILE A 61 7.54 15.14 -12.33
N ALA A 62 7.33 16.43 -12.05
CA ALA A 62 7.03 16.90 -10.69
C ALA A 62 5.72 16.32 -10.15
N GLU A 63 4.66 16.29 -10.97
CA GLU A 63 3.37 15.68 -10.60
C GLU A 63 3.52 14.17 -10.34
N ARG A 64 4.24 13.48 -11.22
CA ARG A 64 4.51 12.05 -11.07
C ARG A 64 5.26 11.77 -9.76
N ASP A 65 6.30 12.53 -9.46
CA ASP A 65 7.11 12.32 -8.26
C ASP A 65 6.31 12.62 -6.98
N ALA A 66 5.42 13.62 -7.00
CA ALA A 66 4.48 13.86 -5.90
C ALA A 66 3.51 12.67 -5.71
N HIS A 67 2.94 12.14 -6.79
CA HIS A 67 2.06 10.97 -6.73
C HIS A 67 2.77 9.74 -6.18
N TRP A 68 4.03 9.49 -6.57
CA TRP A 68 4.82 8.39 -6.04
C TRP A 68 5.12 8.56 -4.55
N SER A 69 5.44 9.78 -4.11
CA SER A 69 5.67 10.05 -2.69
C SER A 69 4.43 9.75 -1.85
N THR A 70 3.25 10.22 -2.27
CA THR A 70 1.99 9.94 -1.57
C THR A 70 1.65 8.46 -1.55
N ALA A 71 1.87 7.75 -2.66
CA ALA A 71 1.65 6.31 -2.72
C ALA A 71 2.60 5.56 -1.78
N LEU A 72 3.87 5.95 -1.72
CA LEU A 72 4.86 5.33 -0.85
C LEU A 72 4.51 5.52 0.63
N ASP A 73 4.13 6.73 1.04
CA ASP A 73 3.68 7.00 2.40
C ASP A 73 2.48 6.12 2.77
N HIS A 74 1.50 6.00 1.87
CA HIS A 74 0.33 5.15 2.09
C HIS A 74 0.70 3.68 2.28
N TYR A 75 1.57 3.13 1.43
CA TYR A 75 2.03 1.75 1.57
C TYR A 75 2.84 1.51 2.84
N GLN A 76 3.64 2.49 3.27
CA GLN A 76 4.37 2.41 4.53
C GLN A 76 3.41 2.38 5.72
N THR A 77 2.43 3.29 5.77
CA THR A 77 1.42 3.28 6.84
C THR A 77 0.64 1.97 6.87
N MET A 78 0.19 1.47 5.71
CA MET A 78 -0.51 0.18 5.66
C MET A 78 0.34 -0.99 6.19
N ALA A 79 1.64 -0.99 5.87
CA ALA A 79 2.56 -2.03 6.34
C ALA A 79 2.77 -1.93 7.87
N GLU A 80 2.92 -0.72 8.40
CA GLU A 80 3.05 -0.45 9.83
C GLU A 80 1.79 -0.87 10.60
N ASP A 81 0.60 -0.52 10.09
CA ASP A 81 -0.68 -0.91 10.69
C ASP A 81 -0.86 -2.43 10.69
N GLN A 82 -0.57 -3.10 9.56
CA GLN A 82 -0.66 -4.55 9.47
C GLN A 82 0.32 -5.25 10.43
N GLN A 83 1.52 -4.69 10.59
CA GLN A 83 2.50 -5.21 11.55
C GLN A 83 2.04 -5.00 13.00
N ALA A 84 1.47 -3.83 13.32
CA ALA A 84 0.93 -3.52 14.63
C ALA A 84 -0.21 -4.48 15.00
N ASP A 85 -1.13 -4.73 14.07
CA ASP A 85 -2.24 -5.67 14.23
C ASP A 85 -1.73 -7.10 14.46
N ALA A 86 -0.78 -7.57 13.65
CA ALA A 86 -0.19 -8.90 13.81
C ALA A 86 0.49 -9.07 15.17
N ILE A 87 1.21 -8.04 15.65
CA ILE A 87 1.82 -8.05 16.98
C ILE A 87 0.76 -8.05 18.07
N ALA A 88 -0.33 -7.29 17.91
CA ALA A 88 -1.42 -7.25 18.89
C ALA A 88 -2.10 -8.61 19.01
N THR A 89 -2.39 -9.27 17.88
CA THR A 89 -2.94 -10.63 17.87
C THR A 89 -1.99 -11.62 18.54
N LEU A 90 -0.71 -11.63 18.17
CA LEU A 90 0.27 -12.55 18.76
C LEU A 90 0.40 -12.36 20.28
N LYS A 91 0.37 -11.11 20.76
CA LYS A 91 0.37 -10.82 22.20
C LYS A 91 -0.88 -11.33 22.90
N ALA A 92 -2.05 -11.17 22.29
CA ALA A 92 -3.30 -11.64 22.86
C ALA A 92 -3.33 -13.18 22.95
N ASP A 93 -2.92 -13.86 21.88
CA ASP A 93 -2.85 -15.33 21.84
C ASP A 93 -1.86 -15.85 22.87
N HIS A 94 -0.68 -15.24 22.97
CA HIS A 94 0.33 -15.66 23.92
C HIS A 94 -0.10 -15.41 25.37
N LEU A 95 -0.78 -14.29 25.65
CA LEU A 95 -1.35 -14.04 26.98
C LEU A 95 -2.40 -15.09 27.36
N ALA A 96 -3.26 -15.46 26.41
CA ALA A 96 -4.27 -16.50 26.64
C ALA A 96 -3.61 -17.87 26.90
N GLU A 97 -2.55 -18.20 26.16
CA GLU A 97 -1.77 -19.43 26.36
C GLU A 97 -1.10 -19.45 27.73
N VAL A 98 -0.44 -18.36 28.14
CA VAL A 98 0.19 -18.23 29.46
C VAL A 98 -0.84 -18.42 30.56
N GLN A 99 -2.00 -17.76 30.49
CA GLN A 99 -3.06 -17.92 31.48
C GLN A 99 -3.60 -19.35 31.56
N ALA A 100 -3.72 -20.02 30.40
CA ALA A 100 -4.14 -21.42 30.35
C ALA A 100 -3.09 -22.36 30.99
N LEU A 101 -1.81 -22.11 30.73
CA LEU A 101 -0.70 -22.88 31.31
C LEU A 101 -0.59 -22.64 32.83
N GLU A 102 -0.72 -21.40 33.29
CA GLU A 102 -0.73 -21.06 34.71
C GLU A 102 -1.87 -21.77 35.44
N LYS A 103 -3.08 -21.79 34.86
CA LYS A 103 -4.21 -22.53 35.42
C LYS A 103 -3.92 -24.03 35.50
N ARG A 104 -3.39 -24.62 34.43
CA ARG A 104 -3.02 -26.06 34.42
C ARG A 104 -1.95 -26.39 35.46
N ALA A 105 -0.98 -25.49 35.66
CA ALA A 105 0.04 -25.65 36.69
C ALA A 105 -0.57 -25.63 38.09
N ALA A 106 -1.46 -24.67 38.37
CA ALA A 106 -2.16 -24.58 39.65
C ALA A 106 -3.03 -25.82 39.92
N ASP A 107 -3.78 -26.29 38.91
CA ASP A 107 -4.60 -27.51 39.02
C ASP A 107 -3.72 -28.74 39.33
N ALA A 108 -2.57 -28.86 38.65
CA ALA A 108 -1.61 -29.95 38.89
C ALA A 108 -0.96 -29.90 40.28
N GLU A 109 -0.69 -28.70 40.81
CA GLU A 109 -0.17 -28.52 42.16
C GLU A 109 -1.19 -28.96 43.23
N VAL A 110 -2.47 -28.63 43.03
CA VAL A 110 -3.55 -29.08 43.90
C VAL A 110 -3.65 -30.62 43.87
N GLU A 111 -3.65 -31.22 42.69
CA GLU A 111 -3.70 -32.69 42.54
C GLU A 111 -2.47 -33.38 43.17
N ALA A 112 -1.27 -32.83 42.97
CA ALA A 112 -0.08 -33.34 43.64
C ALA A 112 -0.19 -33.27 45.16
N GLY A 113 -0.78 -32.20 45.70
CA GLY A 113 -1.06 -32.04 47.12
C GLY A 113 -2.04 -33.09 47.66
N THR A 114 -3.15 -33.33 46.95
CA THR A 114 -4.13 -34.34 47.36
C THR A 114 -3.54 -35.75 47.32
N LEU A 115 -2.77 -36.08 46.28
CA LEU A 115 -2.07 -37.37 46.18
C LEU A 115 -1.05 -37.56 47.29
N ARG A 116 -0.25 -36.54 47.63
CA ARG A 116 0.69 -36.60 48.77
C ARG A 116 -0.01 -36.88 50.09
N ASN A 117 -1.12 -36.18 50.35
CA ASN A 117 -1.91 -36.41 51.57
C ASN A 117 -2.45 -37.83 51.60
N ARG A 118 -2.94 -38.33 50.46
CA ARG A 118 -3.47 -39.70 50.37
C ARG A 118 -2.39 -40.75 50.60
N ILE A 119 -1.19 -40.55 50.07
CA ILE A 119 -0.04 -41.43 50.32
C ILE A 119 0.29 -41.45 51.81
N ALA A 120 0.39 -40.28 52.45
CA ALA A 120 0.67 -40.18 53.89
C ALA A 120 -0.39 -40.89 54.75
N GLU A 121 -1.68 -40.77 54.40
CA GLU A 121 -2.77 -41.50 55.05
C GLU A 121 -2.62 -43.03 54.91
N LEU A 122 -2.30 -43.52 53.71
CA LEU A 122 -2.11 -44.94 53.44
C LEU A 122 -0.87 -45.50 54.16
N GLU A 123 0.22 -44.74 54.20
CA GLU A 123 1.43 -45.08 54.96
C GLU A 123 1.13 -45.17 56.47
N ALA A 124 0.38 -44.21 57.03
CA ALA A 124 -0.04 -44.26 58.42
C ALA A 124 -0.97 -45.46 58.73
N ALA A 125 -1.90 -45.77 57.83
CA ALA A 125 -2.80 -46.91 57.97
C ALA A 125 -2.04 -48.25 57.97
N THR A 126 -1.07 -48.41 57.06
CA THR A 126 -0.24 -49.63 57.00
C THR A 126 0.67 -49.77 58.23
N ALA A 127 1.21 -48.67 58.76
CA ALA A 127 2.01 -48.67 59.99
C ALA A 127 1.20 -49.07 61.24
N ASN A 128 -0.10 -48.74 61.31
CA ASN A 128 -0.97 -49.04 62.45
C ASN A 128 -1.72 -50.38 62.36
N THR A 129 -1.51 -51.18 61.31
CA THR A 129 -2.15 -52.50 61.18
C THR A 129 -1.62 -53.48 62.25
N PRO A 130 -2.45 -54.04 63.16
CA PRO A 130 -2.00 -54.84 64.31
C PRO A 130 -1.62 -56.30 63.97
N GLY A 131 -0.98 -56.55 62.83
CA GLY A 131 -0.62 -57.89 62.35
C GLY A 131 0.88 -58.17 62.21
N ALA A 132 1.73 -57.15 62.04
CA ALA A 132 3.14 -57.38 61.67
C ALA A 132 4.08 -57.74 62.84
N LYS A 133 3.68 -57.49 64.10
CA LYS A 133 4.52 -57.79 65.28
C LYS A 133 4.27 -59.17 65.91
N GLY A 134 3.29 -59.94 65.43
CA GLY A 134 2.87 -61.20 66.07
C GLY A 134 3.48 -62.49 65.50
N ALA A 135 4.06 -62.47 64.29
CA ALA A 135 4.43 -63.71 63.59
C ALA A 135 5.88 -64.18 63.84
N ALA A 136 6.74 -63.40 64.51
CA ALA A 136 8.16 -63.74 64.68
C ALA A 136 8.50 -64.50 65.98
N LYS A 137 7.52 -65.02 66.72
CA LYS A 137 7.76 -65.71 68.00
C LYS A 137 6.92 -66.96 68.17
N LYS A 138 7.10 -67.96 67.29
CA LYS A 138 6.76 -69.38 67.52
C LYS A 138 7.26 -70.23 66.35
N ALA A 139 8.49 -70.72 66.45
CA ALA A 139 8.97 -72.01 65.94
C ALA A 139 10.36 -72.25 66.53
#